data_AF-A0A7C1E9W1-F1
#
_entry.id   AF-A0A7C1E9W1-F1
#
_cell.length_a   1.000
_cell.length_b   1.000
_cell.length_c   1.000
_cell.angle_alpha   90.00
_cell.angle_beta   90.00
_cell.angle_gamma   90.00
#
_symmetry.space_group_name_H-M   'P 1'
#
loop_
_entity.id
_entity.type
_entity.pdbx_description
1 polymer ?
#
loop_
_entity_poly.entity_id
_entity_poly.type
_entity_poly.pdbx_seq_one_letter_code
_entity_poly.pdbx_strand_id
1 'polypeptide(L)'
;MARGPRYKVPRRRRREGKTNYYKRYRMVLSGKLRLVVRRTNKYVEAKIVKFNPRGDETLVAAHSIELMKKYGWKGSGKSLPAAYLTGLLIGLRAKEKGIEEAIVDLGVYRSVKA
;
A
#
# COMPACT_ATOMS: atom_id res chain seq x y z
N MET A 1 17.49 21.26 2.36
CA MET A 1 17.01 22.57 2.83
C MET A 1 16.86 23.50 1.63
N ALA A 2 15.97 24.49 1.71
CA ALA A 2 15.87 25.51 0.65
C ALA A 2 17.17 26.34 0.63
N ARG A 3 17.70 26.62 -0.56
CA ARG A 3 19.00 27.30 -0.73
C ARG A 3 18.87 28.76 -1.19
N GLY A 4 17.66 29.27 -1.34
CA GLY A 4 17.39 30.63 -1.81
C GLY A 4 16.01 30.79 -2.45
N PRO A 5 15.67 32.00 -2.93
CA PRO A 5 14.33 32.32 -3.43
C PRO A 5 13.94 31.57 -4.71
N ARG A 6 14.91 31.21 -5.56
CA ARG A 6 14.64 30.42 -6.80
C ARG A 6 14.59 28.91 -6.57
N TYR A 7 14.81 28.43 -5.34
CA TYR A 7 14.91 26.99 -5.08
C TYR A 7 13.53 26.31 -5.17
N LYS A 8 13.35 25.44 -6.17
CA LYS A 8 12.12 24.65 -6.31
C LYS A 8 12.09 23.54 -5.27
N VAL A 9 11.30 23.75 -4.23
CA VAL A 9 11.11 22.77 -3.15
C VAL A 9 10.35 21.54 -3.68
N PRO A 10 10.89 20.32 -3.55
CA PRO A 10 10.14 19.11 -3.91
C PRO A 10 8.92 18.91 -3.00
N ARG A 11 7.88 18.27 -3.55
CA ARG A 11 6.66 17.90 -2.80
C ARG A 11 7.00 17.16 -1.50
N ARG A 12 6.22 17.39 -0.44
CA ARG A 12 6.46 16.82 0.91
C ARG A 12 6.82 15.33 0.91
N ARG A 13 5.96 14.47 0.34
CA ARG A 13 6.18 13.00 0.31
C ARG A 13 7.34 12.55 -0.57
N ARG A 14 7.81 13.40 -1.50
CA ARG A 14 9.02 13.15 -2.29
C ARG A 14 10.26 13.36 -1.42
N ARG A 15 10.28 14.40 -0.59
CA ARG A 15 11.35 14.66 0.40
C ARG A 15 11.43 13.54 1.45
N GLU A 16 10.28 13.01 1.87
CA GLU A 16 10.21 11.88 2.80
C GLU A 16 10.56 10.52 2.14
N GLY A 17 10.76 10.45 0.82
CA GLY A 17 11.06 9.20 0.13
C GLY A 17 9.91 8.18 0.12
N LYS A 18 8.68 8.56 0.48
CA LYS A 18 7.55 7.62 0.66
C LYS A 18 6.73 7.39 -0.60
N THR A 19 6.93 8.19 -1.65
CA THR A 19 6.04 8.17 -2.82
C THR A 19 6.79 8.45 -4.12
N ASN A 20 6.59 7.57 -5.10
CA ASN A 20 6.93 7.84 -6.49
C ASN A 20 5.73 8.49 -7.18
N TYR A 21 5.81 9.81 -7.42
CA TYR A 21 4.70 10.58 -7.99
C TYR A 21 4.40 10.22 -9.45
N TYR A 22 5.39 9.79 -10.24
CA TYR A 22 5.18 9.37 -11.62
C TYR A 22 4.36 8.08 -11.69
N LYS A 23 4.74 7.06 -10.90
CA LYS A 23 3.96 5.82 -10.78
C LYS A 23 2.55 6.10 -10.27
N ARG A 24 2.43 6.90 -9.20
CA ARG A 24 1.13 7.27 -8.62
C ARG A 24 0.23 7.95 -9.65
N TYR A 25 0.75 8.91 -10.42
CA TYR A 25 -0.01 9.62 -11.43
C TYR A 25 -0.64 8.66 -12.45
N ARG A 26 0.16 7.74 -13.01
CA ARG A 26 -0.34 6.73 -13.95
C ARG A 26 -1.40 5.81 -13.36
N MET A 27 -1.25 5.43 -12.08
CA MET A 27 -2.24 4.61 -11.38
C MET A 27 -3.53 5.36 -11.04
N VAL A 28 -3.46 6.68 -10.80
CA VAL A 28 -4.66 7.50 -10.59
C VAL A 28 -5.41 7.71 -11.90
N LEU A 29 -4.67 7.87 -13.01
CA LEU A 29 -5.24 8.06 -14.34
C LEU A 29 -6.09 6.86 -14.80
N SER A 30 -5.81 5.65 -14.31
CA SER A 30 -6.61 4.47 -14.67
C SER A 30 -8.00 4.47 -14.04
N GLY A 31 -8.29 5.34 -13.07
CA GLY A 31 -9.58 5.40 -12.36
C GLY A 31 -9.85 4.22 -11.42
N LYS A 32 -8.99 3.18 -11.41
CA LYS A 32 -9.17 1.97 -10.61
C LYS A 32 -8.74 2.15 -9.16
N LEU A 33 -9.30 1.32 -8.26
CA LEU A 33 -8.84 1.22 -6.88
C LEU A 33 -7.40 0.71 -6.82
N ARG A 34 -6.64 1.17 -5.82
CA ARG A 34 -5.24 0.77 -5.64
C ARG A 34 -5.08 -0.16 -4.44
N LEU A 35 -4.52 -1.34 -4.66
CA LEU A 35 -4.02 -2.22 -3.62
C LEU A 35 -2.61 -1.78 -3.21
N VAL A 36 -2.54 -0.93 -2.20
CA VAL A 36 -1.29 -0.42 -1.63
C VAL A 36 -0.68 -1.46 -0.71
N VAL A 37 0.47 -2.03 -1.12
CA VAL A 37 1.19 -3.03 -0.33
C VAL A 37 2.47 -2.43 0.24
N ARG A 38 2.68 -2.55 1.55
CA ARG A 38 3.86 -2.04 2.24
C ARG A 38 4.44 -3.12 3.15
N ARG A 39 5.76 -3.23 3.19
CA ARG A 39 6.49 -4.14 4.05
C ARG A 39 7.31 -3.33 5.05
N THR A 40 7.24 -3.71 6.32
CA THR A 40 8.11 -3.18 7.37
C THR A 40 9.15 -4.24 7.74
N ASN A 41 10.01 -3.93 8.72
CA ASN A 41 11.03 -4.88 9.18
C ASN A 41 10.45 -6.14 9.85
N LYS A 42 9.17 -6.11 10.26
CA LYS A 42 8.49 -7.18 11.00
C LYS A 42 7.16 -7.63 10.38
N TYR A 43 6.49 -6.77 9.60
CA TYR A 43 5.12 -6.99 9.16
C TYR A 43 4.88 -6.65 7.69
N VAL A 44 3.73 -7.10 7.18
CA VAL A 44 3.18 -6.75 5.87
C VAL A 44 1.85 -6.06 6.10
N GLU A 45 1.63 -4.97 5.38
CA GLU A 45 0.40 -4.19 5.38
C GLU A 45 -0.14 -4.09 3.96
N ALA A 46 -1.44 -4.32 3.80
CA ALA A 46 -2.15 -4.17 2.54
C ALA A 46 -3.39 -3.29 2.75
N LYS A 47 -3.64 -2.36 1.82
CA LYS A 47 -4.80 -1.46 1.85
C LYS A 47 -5.40 -1.32 0.46
N ILE A 48 -6.72 -1.35 0.34
CA ILE A 48 -7.42 -0.93 -0.87
C ILE A 48 -7.84 0.53 -0.69
N VAL A 49 -7.38 1.36 -1.62
CA VAL A 49 -7.44 2.82 -1.51
C VAL A 49 -8.10 3.43 -2.74
N LYS A 50 -9.09 4.30 -2.49
CA LYS A 50 -9.71 5.15 -3.49
C LYS A 50 -9.02 6.51 -3.52
N PHE A 51 -8.79 7.04 -4.71
CA PHE A 51 -8.25 8.40 -4.86
C PHE A 51 -9.35 9.43 -4.59
N ASN A 52 -9.04 10.45 -3.79
CA ASN A 52 -9.86 11.65 -3.65
C ASN A 52 -8.93 12.88 -3.63
N PRO A 53 -9.27 13.98 -4.33
CA PRO A 53 -8.44 15.19 -4.40
C PRO A 53 -8.04 15.77 -3.04
N ARG A 54 -8.89 15.63 -2.00
CA ARG A 54 -8.61 16.10 -0.64
C ARG A 54 -7.67 15.17 0.14
N GLY A 55 -7.58 13.91 -0.27
CA GLY A 55 -6.80 12.88 0.40
C GLY A 55 -7.33 11.50 0.03
N ASP A 56 -6.44 10.51 -0.02
CA ASP A 56 -6.82 9.13 -0.31
C ASP A 56 -7.75 8.54 0.77
N GLU A 57 -8.77 7.81 0.34
CA GLU A 57 -9.72 7.13 1.22
C GLU A 57 -9.39 5.63 1.28
N THR A 58 -9.25 5.07 2.49
CA THR A 58 -8.99 3.64 2.67
C THR A 58 -10.31 2.90 2.80
N LEU A 59 -10.63 2.06 1.83
CA LEU A 59 -11.87 1.27 1.83
C LEU A 59 -11.71 0.00 2.66
N VAL A 60 -10.57 -0.68 2.52
CA VAL A 60 -10.26 -1.93 3.23
C VAL A 60 -8.79 -1.93 3.63
N ALA A 61 -8.48 -2.50 4.79
CA ALA A 61 -7.12 -2.70 5.26
C ALA A 61 -6.95 -4.11 5.82
N ALA A 62 -5.74 -4.65 5.74
CA ALA A 62 -5.31 -5.83 6.46
C ALA A 62 -3.85 -5.67 6.89
N HIS A 63 -3.54 -6.16 8.09
CA HIS A 63 -2.19 -6.15 8.62
C HIS A 63 -1.80 -7.54 9.11
N SER A 64 -0.57 -7.98 8.84
CA SER A 64 -0.14 -9.34 9.22
C SER A 64 -0.11 -9.59 10.73
N ILE A 65 -0.18 -8.54 11.56
CA ILE A 65 -0.39 -8.67 13.02
C ILE A 65 -1.74 -9.30 13.37
N GLU A 66 -2.76 -9.12 12.54
CA GLU A 66 -4.08 -9.68 12.76
C GLU A 66 -4.02 -11.22 12.66
N LEU A 67 -3.16 -11.76 11.80
CA LEU A 67 -2.93 -13.20 11.68
C LEU A 67 -2.48 -13.79 13.03
N MET A 68 -1.54 -13.12 13.70
CA MET A 68 -1.04 -13.57 15.01
C MET A 68 -2.09 -13.42 16.11
N LYS A 69 -2.80 -12.29 16.13
CA LYS A 69 -3.71 -11.94 17.23
C LYS A 69 -5.07 -12.63 17.13
N LYS A 70 -5.55 -12.94 15.92
CA LYS A 70 -6.93 -13.37 15.68
C LYS A 70 -7.05 -14.74 15.01
N TYR A 71 -6.00 -15.18 14.30
CA TYR A 71 -6.07 -16.37 13.44
C TYR A 71 -5.01 -17.43 13.80
N GLY A 72 -4.40 -17.33 14.99
CA GLY A 72 -3.49 -18.36 15.53
C GLY A 72 -2.15 -18.49 14.80
N TRP A 73 -1.75 -17.49 13.99
CA TRP A 73 -0.48 -17.54 13.28
C TRP A 73 0.72 -17.43 14.23
N LYS A 74 1.58 -18.46 14.23
CA LYS A 74 2.79 -18.52 15.09
C LYS A 74 4.08 -18.12 14.37
N GLY A 75 4.04 -17.99 13.04
CA GLY A 75 5.21 -17.66 12.23
C GLY A 75 5.55 -16.17 12.21
N SER A 76 6.60 -15.82 11.44
CA SER A 76 6.99 -14.42 11.27
C SER A 76 5.96 -13.63 10.45
N GLY A 77 5.61 -12.43 10.93
CA GLY A 77 4.67 -11.51 10.26
C GLY A 77 5.15 -10.90 8.94
N LYS A 78 6.42 -11.11 8.56
CA LYS A 78 6.98 -10.66 7.27
C LYS A 78 7.29 -11.80 6.29
N SER A 79 7.02 -13.04 6.70
CA SER A 79 7.30 -14.21 5.88
C SER A 79 6.43 -14.25 4.62
N LEU A 80 6.85 -15.02 3.61
CA LEU A 80 6.06 -15.23 2.40
C LEU A 80 4.65 -15.79 2.71
N PRO A 81 4.49 -16.81 3.59
CA PRO A 81 3.17 -17.25 4.02
C PRO A 81 2.35 -16.14 4.69
N ALA A 82 2.95 -15.33 5.56
CA ALA A 82 2.24 -14.22 6.18
C ALA A 82 1.78 -13.17 5.16
N ALA A 83 2.59 -12.89 4.12
CA ALA A 83 2.20 -12.01 3.03
C ALA A 83 1.01 -12.57 2.23
N TYR A 84 1.05 -13.87 1.90
CA TYR A 84 -0.03 -14.57 1.21
C TYR A 84 -1.34 -14.52 2.02
N LEU A 85 -1.29 -14.88 3.30
CA LEU A 85 -2.46 -14.87 4.18
C LEU A 85 -2.98 -13.45 4.42
N THR A 86 -2.11 -12.43 4.48
CA THR A 86 -2.55 -11.03 4.55
C THR A 86 -3.27 -10.61 3.26
N GLY A 87 -2.81 -11.09 2.11
CA GLY A 87 -3.47 -10.94 0.81
C GLY A 87 -4.85 -11.59 0.76
N LEU A 88 -4.96 -12.82 1.26
CA LEU A 88 -6.24 -13.52 1.39
C LEU A 88 -7.21 -12.75 2.30
N LEU A 89 -6.73 -12.29 3.46
CA LEU A 89 -7.55 -11.56 4.43
C LEU A 89 -8.13 -10.26 3.84
N ILE A 90 -7.32 -9.48 3.11
CA ILE A 90 -7.83 -8.26 2.46
C ILE A 90 -8.77 -8.59 1.30
N GLY A 91 -8.52 -9.67 0.56
CA GLY A 91 -9.38 -10.13 -0.53
C GLY A 91 -10.78 -10.52 -0.04
N LEU A 92 -10.87 -11.26 1.08
CA LEU A 92 -12.16 -11.61 1.69
C LEU A 92 -12.93 -10.35 2.12
N ARG A 93 -12.26 -9.42 2.81
CA ARG A 93 -12.87 -8.12 3.21
C ARG A 93 -13.27 -7.25 2.02
N ALA A 94 -12.53 -7.32 0.92
CA ALA A 94 -12.84 -6.62 -0.32
C ALA A 94 -14.12 -7.18 -0.94
N LYS A 95 -14.24 -8.51 -0.99
CA LYS A 95 -15.42 -9.21 -1.50
C LYS A 95 -16.68 -8.87 -0.72
N GLU A 96 -16.60 -8.80 0.61
CA GLU A 96 -17.71 -8.37 1.48
C GLU A 96 -18.19 -6.94 1.17
N LYS A 97 -17.30 -6.07 0.68
CA LYS A 97 -17.62 -4.69 0.26
C LYS A 97 -17.95 -4.57 -1.23
N GLY A 98 -18.09 -5.67 -1.96
CA GLY A 98 -18.37 -5.66 -3.41
C GLY A 98 -17.22 -5.12 -4.25
N ILE A 99 -15.97 -5.20 -3.78
CA ILE A 99 -14.79 -4.76 -4.52
C ILE A 99 -14.20 -5.95 -5.28
N GLU A 100 -14.30 -5.92 -6.62
CA GLU A 100 -13.85 -7.02 -7.49
C GLU A 100 -12.47 -6.79 -8.11
N GLU A 101 -12.09 -5.52 -8.31
CA GLU A 101 -10.82 -5.18 -8.95
C GLU A 101 -10.00 -4.14 -8.18
N ALA A 102 -8.67 -4.30 -8.23
CA ALA A 102 -7.71 -3.31 -7.77
C ALA A 102 -6.38 -3.49 -8.51
N ILE A 103 -5.66 -2.39 -8.74
CA ILE A 103 -4.30 -2.40 -9.30
C ILE A 103 -3.24 -2.37 -8.19
N VAL A 104 -2.14 -3.09 -8.37
CA VAL A 104 -1.09 -3.20 -7.34
C VAL A 104 -0.24 -1.92 -7.27
N ASP A 105 -0.14 -1.32 -6.08
CA ASP A 105 0.71 -0.17 -5.77
C ASP A 105 1.80 -0.58 -4.77
N LEU A 106 2.99 -0.89 -5.29
CA LEU A 106 4.20 -1.18 -4.49
C LEU A 106 4.94 0.09 -4.01
N GLY A 107 4.44 1.28 -4.36
CA GLY A 107 5.06 2.55 -3.97
C GLY A 107 6.46 2.73 -4.53
N VAL A 108 7.45 2.80 -3.62
CA VAL A 108 8.86 2.99 -3.97
C VAL A 108 9.62 1.68 -4.13
N TYR A 109 9.02 0.53 -3.78
CA TYR A 109 9.64 -0.76 -3.98
C TYR A 109 9.77 -1.10 -5.47
N ARG A 110 10.84 -1.84 -5.80
CA ARG A 110 11.08 -2.40 -7.13
C ARG A 110 10.31 -3.71 -7.27
N SER A 111 9.77 -3.95 -8.47
CA SER A 111 9.34 -5.28 -8.86
C SER A 111 10.60 -6.09 -9.14
N VAL A 112 10.79 -7.17 -8.40
CA VAL A 112 11.87 -8.14 -8.59
C VAL A 112 11.22 -9.46 -8.98
N LYS A 113 11.90 -10.24 -9.82
CA LYS A 113 11.47 -11.62 -10.08
C LYS A 113 11.59 -12.41 -8.76
N ALA A 114 10.62 -13.29 -8.53
CA ALA A 114 10.66 -14.24 -7.42
C ALA A 114 11.71 -15.32 -7.69
#